data_AF-H3C1P2-F1
#
_entry.id   AF-H3C1P2-F1
#
_cell.length_a   1.000
_cell.length_b   1.000
_cell.length_c   1.000
_cell.angle_alpha   90.00
_cell.angle_beta   90.00
_cell.angle_gamma   90.00
#
_symmetry.space_group_name_H-M   'P 1'
#
loop_
_entity.id
_entity.type
_entity.pdbx_description
1 polymer ?
#
loop_
_entity_poly.entity_id
_entity_poly.type
_entity_poly.pdbx_seq_one_letter_code
_entity_poly.pdbx_strand_id
1 'polypeptide(L)'
;MYWFRQLPGETMKLIVFTSVRAEPDFGEFSKEKFSATKAKAESGPLTVKGLEAADSGLYLCAVSEHNGNYEPAYFGSGTRLTVL
;
A
#
# COMPACT_ATOMS: atom_id res chain seq x y z
N MET A 1 -3.97 6.89 -3.49
CA MET A 1 -4.10 5.94 -2.37
C MET A 1 -2.76 5.28 -2.18
N TYR A 2 -2.35 5.15 -0.93
CA TYR A 2 -1.05 4.63 -0.54
C TYR A 2 -1.24 3.27 0.12
N TRP A 3 -0.31 2.35 -0.15
CA TRP A 3 -0.21 1.09 0.57
C TRP A 3 1.14 1.00 1.24
N PHE A 4 1.14 0.67 2.52
CA PHE A 4 2.31 0.51 3.35
C PHE A 4 2.38 -0.91 3.90
N ARG A 5 3.59 -1.38 4.18
CA ARG A 5 3.84 -2.51 5.06
C ARG A 5 4.70 -2.11 6.25
N GLN A 6 4.48 -2.79 7.35
CA GLN A 6 5.36 -2.80 8.51
C GLN A 6 5.62 -4.26 8.91
N LEU A 7 6.85 -4.71 8.67
CA LEU A 7 7.31 -6.03 9.11
C LEU A 7 7.66 -5.99 10.61
N PRO A 8 7.64 -7.13 11.33
CA PRO A 8 8.04 -7.19 12.72
C PRO A 8 9.44 -6.60 12.94
N GLY A 9 9.56 -5.62 13.83
CA GLY A 9 10.84 -4.95 14.12
C GLY A 9 11.28 -3.90 13.10
N GLU A 10 10.52 -3.68 12.02
CA GLU A 10 10.82 -2.65 11.02
C GLU A 10 9.93 -1.42 11.16
N THR A 11 10.41 -0.30 10.62
CA THR A 11 9.60 0.90 10.39
C THR A 11 8.65 0.68 9.21
N MET A 12 7.59 1.46 9.16
CA MET A 12 6.66 1.45 8.03
C MET A 12 7.36 1.85 6.73
N LYS A 13 7.07 1.12 5.64
CA LYS A 13 7.61 1.37 4.29
C LYS A 13 6.45 1.49 3.29
N LEU A 14 6.51 2.51 2.44
CA LEU A 14 5.56 2.70 1.34
C LEU A 14 5.84 1.65 0.26
N ILE A 15 4.86 0.81 -0.05
CA ILE A 15 4.93 -0.19 -1.12
C ILE A 15 4.58 0.45 -2.46
N VAL A 16 3.47 1.19 -2.51
CA VAL A 16 2.94 1.74 -3.75
C VAL A 16 2.02 2.92 -3.51
N PHE A 17 2.16 3.93 -4.37
CA PHE A 17 1.19 4.99 -4.56
C PHE A 17 0.37 4.74 -5.84
N THR A 18 -0.94 4.88 -5.73
CA THR A 18 -1.88 4.68 -6.84
C THR A 18 -2.74 5.91 -7.07
N SER A 19 -2.97 6.21 -8.35
CA SER A 19 -3.89 7.25 -8.83
C SER A 19 -4.87 6.63 -9.83
N VAL A 20 -6.06 7.24 -9.98
CA VAL A 20 -7.02 6.84 -11.03
C VAL A 20 -6.53 7.26 -12.41
N ARG A 21 -5.60 8.23 -12.48
CA ARG A 21 -5.15 8.88 -13.73
C ARG A 21 -3.75 8.48 -14.17
N ALA A 22 -3.05 7.67 -13.39
CA ALA A 22 -1.65 7.34 -13.65
C ALA A 22 -1.36 5.90 -13.21
N GLU A 23 -0.32 5.33 -13.82
CA GLU A 23 0.20 4.03 -13.44
C GLU A 23 0.66 4.03 -11.96
N PRO A 24 0.52 2.89 -11.26
CA PRO A 24 1.02 2.75 -9.89
C PRO A 24 2.54 2.98 -9.80
N ASP A 25 2.94 3.79 -8.83
CA ASP A 25 4.34 4.05 -8.49
C ASP A 25 4.74 3.18 -7.30
N PHE A 26 5.62 2.20 -7.54
CA PHE A 26 6.11 1.27 -6.52
C PHE A 26 7.41 1.72 -5.87
N GLY A 27 8.03 2.82 -6.34
CA GLY A 27 9.38 3.20 -5.91
C GLY A 27 10.36 2.04 -6.05
N GLU A 28 10.94 1.61 -4.93
CA GLU A 28 11.94 0.53 -4.86
C GLU A 28 11.33 -0.88 -4.85
N PHE A 29 10.02 -1.01 -4.73
CA PHE A 29 9.36 -2.30 -4.62
C PHE A 29 9.15 -2.98 -5.97
N SER A 30 9.33 -4.31 -6.00
CA SER A 30 9.17 -5.10 -7.22
C SER A 30 7.71 -5.21 -7.65
N LYS A 31 7.45 -4.89 -8.93
CA LYS A 31 6.16 -5.11 -9.61
C LYS A 31 5.84 -6.60 -9.85
N GLU A 32 6.85 -7.47 -9.72
CA GLU A 32 6.69 -8.92 -9.74
C GLU A 32 6.15 -9.43 -8.41
N LYS A 33 6.54 -8.80 -7.28
CA LYS A 33 6.06 -9.16 -5.94
C LYS A 33 4.73 -8.49 -5.60
N PHE A 34 4.53 -7.25 -6.05
CA PHE A 34 3.34 -6.46 -5.72
C PHE A 34 2.61 -6.01 -6.98
N SER A 35 1.29 -6.01 -6.94
CA SER A 35 0.46 -5.27 -7.91
C SER A 35 -0.62 -4.49 -7.19
N ALA A 36 -0.96 -3.32 -7.71
CA ALA A 36 -2.08 -2.54 -7.20
C ALA A 36 -2.86 -1.97 -8.37
N THR A 37 -4.18 -1.87 -8.21
CA THR A 37 -5.05 -1.25 -9.20
C THR A 37 -5.91 -0.20 -8.52
N LYS A 38 -6.25 0.85 -9.26
CA LYS A 38 -7.13 1.92 -8.74
C LYS A 38 -8.13 2.36 -9.79
N ALA A 39 -9.20 1.58 -9.93
CA ALA A 39 -10.28 1.88 -10.85
C ALA A 39 -11.23 2.99 -10.33
N LYS A 40 -11.32 3.17 -9.01
CA LYS A 40 -12.19 4.16 -8.36
C LYS A 40 -11.38 5.03 -7.38
N ALA A 41 -11.88 6.22 -7.06
CA ALA A 41 -11.17 7.14 -6.17
C ALA A 41 -11.10 6.62 -4.73
N GLU A 42 -12.11 5.87 -4.29
CA GLU A 42 -12.34 5.46 -2.90
C GLU A 42 -11.74 4.09 -2.57
N SER A 43 -11.44 3.28 -3.59
CA SER A 43 -10.92 1.92 -3.42
C SER A 43 -9.72 1.65 -4.33
N GLY A 44 -8.84 0.74 -3.92
CA GLY A 44 -7.69 0.32 -4.70
C GLY A 44 -6.96 -0.83 -4.00
N PRO A 45 -7.19 -2.09 -4.40
CA PRO A 45 -6.59 -3.23 -3.72
C PRO A 45 -5.07 -3.30 -3.97
N LEU A 46 -4.35 -3.81 -2.97
CA LEU A 46 -2.99 -4.32 -3.11
C LEU A 46 -3.04 -5.84 -3.16
N THR A 47 -2.32 -6.41 -4.12
CA THR A 47 -2.06 -7.85 -4.21
C THR A 47 -0.59 -8.11 -3.93
N VAL A 48 -0.33 -8.99 -2.97
CA VAL A 48 1.00 -9.56 -2.71
C VAL A 48 1.05 -10.92 -3.42
N LYS A 49 1.96 -11.07 -4.37
CA LYS A 49 2.11 -12.28 -5.20
C LYS A 49 3.17 -13.19 -4.60
N GLY A 50 2.98 -14.50 -4.75
CA GLY A 50 3.93 -15.51 -4.27
C GLY A 50 4.22 -15.34 -2.78
N LEU A 51 3.22 -15.52 -1.93
CA LEU A 51 3.33 -15.32 -0.49
C LEU A 51 4.42 -16.20 0.13
N GLU A 52 5.27 -15.59 0.95
CA GLU A 52 6.35 -16.23 1.69
C GLU A 52 6.29 -15.80 3.15
N ALA A 53 6.93 -16.56 4.05
CA ALA A 53 6.94 -16.25 5.49
C ALA A 53 7.41 -14.81 5.78
N ALA A 54 8.36 -14.29 4.97
CA ALA A 54 8.90 -12.94 5.05
C ALA A 54 7.89 -11.82 4.71
N ASP A 55 6.75 -12.14 4.10
CA ASP A 55 5.69 -11.18 3.83
C ASP A 55 4.78 -10.94 5.04
N SER A 56 4.92 -11.73 6.11
CA SER A 56 4.13 -11.60 7.33
C SER A 56 4.38 -10.25 7.99
N GLY A 57 3.31 -9.49 8.21
CA GLY A 57 3.40 -8.13 8.72
C GLY A 57 2.07 -7.41 8.72
N LEU A 58 2.11 -6.14 9.13
CA LEU A 58 0.95 -5.26 9.09
C LEU A 58 0.93 -4.50 7.77
N TYR A 59 -0.20 -4.55 7.06
CA TYR A 59 -0.44 -3.83 5.82
C TYR A 59 -1.47 -2.73 6.07
N LEU A 60 -1.15 -1.51 5.68
CA LEU A 60 -1.94 -0.32 5.95
C LEU A 60 -2.23 0.40 4.64
N CYS A 61 -3.48 0.81 4.44
CA CYS A 61 -3.82 1.73 3.38
C CYS A 61 -3.92 3.16 3.95
N ALA A 62 -3.62 4.15 3.13
CA ALA A 62 -3.89 5.54 3.44
C ALA A 62 -4.39 6.32 2.24
N VAL A 63 -5.15 7.38 2.51
CA VAL A 63 -5.63 8.34 1.51
C VAL A 63 -5.37 9.76 2.01
N SER A 64 -5.19 10.68 1.07
CA SER A 64 -5.09 12.11 1.33
C SER A 64 -5.91 12.82 0.27
N GLU A 65 -6.58 13.91 0.66
CA GLU A 65 -7.29 14.77 -0.27
C GLU A 65 -6.31 15.64 -1.05
N HIS A 66 -6.47 15.68 -2.37
CA HIS A 66 -5.61 16.48 -3.24
C HIS A 66 -6.30 17.81 -3.56
N ASN A 67 -6.48 18.66 -2.55
CA ASN A 67 -7.21 19.94 -2.65
C ASN A 67 -6.29 21.19 -2.65
N GLY A 68 -4.97 21.01 -2.76
CA GLY A 68 -3.99 22.11 -2.86
C GLY A 68 -3.46 22.64 -1.53
N ASN A 69 -3.97 22.15 -0.39
CA ASN A 69 -3.46 22.44 0.95
C ASN A 69 -2.72 21.23 1.55
N TYR A 70 -1.99 21.43 2.65
CA TYR A 70 -1.35 20.37 3.43
C TYR A 70 -2.40 19.54 4.17
N GLU A 71 -3.05 18.62 3.48
CA GLU A 71 -4.03 17.72 4.08
C GLU A 71 -3.36 16.51 4.75
N PRO A 72 -3.80 16.12 5.96
CA PRO A 72 -3.27 14.95 6.64
C PRO A 72 -3.56 13.67 5.83
N ALA A 73 -2.69 12.67 6.00
CA ALA A 73 -2.96 11.33 5.51
C ALA A 73 -3.86 10.58 6.51
N TYR A 74 -4.97 10.04 6.01
CA TYR A 74 -5.89 9.21 6.79
C TYR A 74 -5.55 7.74 6.59
N PHE A 75 -5.25 7.04 7.68
CA PHE A 75 -4.91 5.63 7.67
C PHE A 75 -6.12 4.76 7.99
N GLY A 76 -6.26 3.64 7.27
CA GLY A 76 -7.15 2.56 7.68
C GLY A 76 -6.64 1.85 8.93
N SER A 77 -7.49 1.02 9.54
CA SER A 77 -7.14 0.22 10.73
C SER A 77 -5.99 -0.78 10.50
N GLY A 78 -5.71 -1.08 9.22
CA GLY A 78 -4.70 -2.06 8.81
C GLY A 78 -5.18 -3.50 8.88
N THR A 79 -4.43 -4.37 8.22
CA THR A 79 -4.66 -5.81 8.13
C THR A 79 -3.36 -6.55 8.44
N ARG A 80 -3.38 -7.47 9.42
CA ARG A 80 -2.24 -8.34 9.70
C ARG A 80 -2.27 -9.53 8.77
N LEU A 81 -1.22 -9.69 7.97
CA LEU A 81 -0.96 -10.86 7.14
C LEU A 81 -0.02 -11.80 7.89
N THR A 82 -0.36 -13.08 7.91
CA THR A 82 0.50 -14.15 8.45
C THR A 82 0.55 -15.26 7.42
N VAL A 83 1.76 -15.61 6.99
CA VAL A 83 2.04 -16.71 6.06
C VAL A 83 2.71 -17.81 6.89
N LEU A 84 2.15 -19.02 6.85
CA LEU A 84 2.59 -20.20 7.61
C LEU A 84 3.42 -21.15 6.74
#